data_AF-A0A084W0C0-F1
#
_entry.id   AF-A0A084W0C0-F1
#
_cell.length_a   1.000
_cell.length_b   1.000
_cell.length_c   1.000
_cell.angle_alpha   90.00
_cell.angle_beta   90.00
_cell.angle_gamma   90.00
#
_symmetry.space_group_name_H-M   'P 1'
#
loop_
_entity.id
_entity.type
_entity.pdbx_description
1 polymer ?
#
loop_
_entity_poly.entity_id
_entity_poly.type
_entity_poly.pdbx_seq_one_letter_code
_entity_poly.pdbx_strand_id
1 'polypeptide(L)'
;MILSNPHGKIVSWMRKRDLHILTSNIYTYTGDQRFSVIHPPDSDDWDLKIEYAQQKDSGIYECQVNTEPKINLAVYLDVTGQ
;
A
#
# COMPACT_ATOMS: atom_id res chain seq x y z
N MET A 1 6.87 -2.32 -4.87
CA MET A 1 7.93 -1.37 -4.44
C MET A 1 8.30 -1.81 -3.05
N ILE A 2 9.56 -2.18 -2.82
CA ILE A 2 9.96 -2.83 -1.58
C ILE A 2 10.28 -1.78 -0.51
N LEU A 3 9.54 -1.83 0.61
CA LEU A 3 9.90 -1.18 1.86
C LEU A 3 10.13 -2.26 2.90
N SER A 4 11.34 -2.34 3.44
CA SER A 4 11.71 -3.36 4.41
C SER A 4 11.36 -2.98 5.86
N ASN A 5 10.79 -3.91 6.62
CA ASN A 5 10.33 -3.72 8.00
C ASN A 5 10.83 -4.79 9.01
N PRO A 6 11.97 -4.56 9.68
CA PRO A 6 12.64 -5.63 10.41
C PRO A 6 12.13 -6.00 11.83
N HIS A 7 11.04 -5.43 12.39
CA HIS A 7 10.75 -5.62 13.84
C HIS A 7 9.26 -5.63 14.27
N GLY A 8 8.37 -6.34 13.57
CA GLY A 8 6.96 -6.44 14.01
C GLY A 8 6.20 -5.10 13.97
N LYS A 9 6.70 -4.15 13.18
CA LYS A 9 5.97 -2.91 12.86
C LYS A 9 4.83 -3.23 11.91
N ILE A 10 3.81 -2.39 11.93
CA ILE A 10 2.66 -2.48 11.05
C ILE A 10 2.92 -1.58 9.86
N VAL A 11 2.75 -2.14 8.66
CA VAL A 11 2.75 -1.41 7.40
C VAL A 11 1.32 -1.14 6.96
N SER A 12 1.02 0.10 6.57
CA SER A 12 -0.30 0.50 6.07
C SER A 12 -0.18 1.19 4.73
N TRP A 13 -1.11 0.90 3.82
CA TRP A 13 -1.24 1.60 2.54
C TRP A 13 -2.41 2.56 2.57
N MET A 14 -2.18 3.80 2.14
CA MET A 14 -3.18 4.85 2.09
C MET A 14 -3.24 5.49 0.70
N ARG A 15 -4.44 5.76 0.21
CA ARG A 15 -4.65 6.56 -1.00
C ARG A 15 -4.64 8.04 -0.64
N LYS A 16 -3.73 8.84 -1.21
CA LYS A 16 -3.55 10.23 -0.76
C LYS A 16 -4.65 11.19 -1.18
N ARG A 17 -5.33 10.93 -2.30
CA ARG A 17 -6.35 11.87 -2.84
C ARG A 17 -7.53 12.09 -1.89
N ASP A 18 -7.84 11.12 -1.04
CA ASP A 18 -8.98 11.11 -0.13
C ASP A 18 -8.64 10.56 1.27
N LEU A 19 -7.34 10.36 1.54
CA LEU A 19 -6.81 9.86 2.82
C LEU A 19 -7.42 8.52 3.25
N HIS A 20 -7.87 7.71 2.29
CA HIS A 20 -8.50 6.43 2.58
C HIS A 20 -7.45 5.35 2.84
N ILE A 21 -7.52 4.70 4.01
CA ILE A 21 -6.68 3.55 4.35
C ILE A 21 -7.16 2.35 3.52
N LEU A 22 -6.29 1.79 2.70
CA LEU A 22 -6.58 0.65 1.83
C LEU A 22 -6.33 -0.65 2.58
N THR A 23 -5.15 -0.77 3.17
CA THR A 23 -4.72 -1.96 3.92
C THR A 23 -3.91 -1.55 5.16
N SER A 24 -3.92 -2.40 6.18
CA SER A 24 -3.00 -2.31 7.32
C SER A 24 -2.62 -3.73 7.76
N ASN A 25 -1.33 -4.02 7.80
CA ASN A 25 -0.83 -5.38 7.91
C ASN A 25 -1.46 -6.23 6.78
N ILE A 26 -1.85 -7.48 7.06
CA ILE A 26 -2.53 -8.37 6.11
C ILE A 26 -4.03 -8.05 5.87
N TYR A 27 -4.59 -7.04 6.54
CA TYR A 27 -6.02 -6.73 6.47
C TYR A 27 -6.32 -5.64 5.44
N THR A 28 -7.36 -5.84 4.63
CA THR A 28 -7.90 -4.85 3.68
C THR A 28 -9.09 -4.12 4.31
N TYR A 29 -9.05 -2.78 4.31
CA TYR A 29 -10.08 -1.89 4.87
C TYR A 29 -11.03 -1.31 3.82
N THR A 30 -10.57 -1.20 2.57
CA THR A 30 -11.43 -0.77 1.46
C THR A 30 -12.44 -1.85 1.08
N GLY A 31 -13.63 -1.45 0.64
CA GLY A 31 -14.63 -2.36 0.07
C GLY A 31 -14.34 -2.80 -1.38
N ASP A 32 -13.36 -2.17 -2.04
CA ASP A 32 -12.92 -2.56 -3.39
C ASP A 32 -12.00 -3.79 -3.31
N GLN A 33 -12.54 -4.96 -3.66
CA GLN A 33 -11.87 -6.26 -3.57
C GLN A 33 -10.62 -6.40 -4.46
N ARG A 34 -10.40 -5.48 -5.39
CA ARG A 34 -9.20 -5.46 -6.23
C ARG A 34 -7.94 -5.11 -5.44
N PHE A 35 -8.09 -4.45 -4.29
CA PHE A 35 -6.98 -4.04 -3.43
C PHE A 35 -6.67 -5.13 -2.41
N SER A 36 -5.41 -5.57 -2.38
CA SER A 36 -4.90 -6.51 -1.39
C SER A 36 -3.44 -6.21 -1.07
N VAL A 37 -2.90 -6.86 -0.04
CA VAL A 37 -1.47 -6.82 0.27
C VAL A 37 -0.83 -8.15 -0.11
N ILE A 38 0.36 -8.11 -0.69
CA ILE A 38 1.24 -9.27 -0.82
C ILE A 38 2.37 -9.08 0.18
N HIS A 39 2.52 -10.07 1.07
CA HIS A 39 3.59 -10.14 2.05
C HIS A 39 4.14 -11.59 2.05
N PRO A 40 5.27 -11.85 1.39
CA PRO A 40 5.88 -13.18 1.40
C PRO A 40 6.28 -13.58 2.83
N PRO A 41 6.15 -14.87 3.21
CA PRO A 41 6.60 -15.36 4.52
C PRO A 41 8.09 -15.03 4.74
N ASP A 42 8.42 -14.62 5.97
CA ASP A 42 9.78 -14.23 6.39
C ASP A 42 10.43 -13.10 5.56
N SER A 43 9.63 -12.36 4.78
CA SER A 43 10.09 -11.17 4.06
C SER A 43 9.74 -9.91 4.84
N ASP A 44 10.54 -8.88 4.61
CA ASP A 44 10.29 -7.54 5.10
C ASP A 44 9.40 -6.73 4.13
N ASP A 45 9.01 -7.33 2.99
CA ASP A 45 8.34 -6.67 1.87
C ASP A 45 6.82 -6.58 2.06
N TRP A 46 6.24 -5.42 1.75
CA TRP A 46 4.80 -5.16 1.84
C TRP A 46 4.29 -4.48 0.57
N ASP A 47 3.85 -5.27 -0.40
CA ASP A 47 3.39 -4.75 -1.68
C ASP A 47 1.88 -4.55 -1.71
N LEU A 48 1.43 -3.36 -2.12
CA LEU A 48 0.03 -3.13 -2.49
C LEU A 48 -0.25 -3.72 -3.87
N LYS A 49 -1.17 -4.67 -3.95
CA LYS A 49 -1.66 -5.24 -5.20
C LYS A 49 -3.00 -4.59 -5.57
N ILE A 50 -3.12 -4.19 -6.83
CA ILE A 50 -4.36 -3.68 -7.42
C ILE A 50 -4.68 -4.52 -8.65
N GLU A 51 -5.69 -5.39 -8.56
CA GLU A 51 -6.14 -6.20 -9.69
C GLU A 51 -6.96 -5.36 -10.68
N TYR A 52 -6.78 -5.62 -11.98
CA TYR A 52 -7.50 -4.93 -13.05
C TYR A 52 -7.44 -3.40 -12.90
N ALA A 53 -6.25 -2.86 -12.65
CA ALA A 53 -6.03 -1.43 -12.46
C ALA A 53 -6.63 -0.61 -13.61
N GLN A 54 -7.35 0.45 -13.26
CA GLN A 54 -8.05 1.33 -14.19
C GLN A 54 -7.37 2.69 -14.20
N GLN A 55 -7.56 3.48 -15.27
CA GLN A 55 -6.94 4.81 -15.37
C GLN A 55 -7.32 5.74 -14.19
N LYS A 56 -8.52 5.57 -13.63
CA LYS A 56 -9.00 6.25 -12.40
C LYS A 56 -8.25 5.88 -11.12
N ASP A 57 -7.49 4.80 -11.13
CA ASP A 57 -6.66 4.37 -10.00
C ASP A 57 -5.30 5.10 -10.01
N SER A 58 -4.96 5.82 -11.08
CA SER A 58 -3.74 6.64 -11.11
C SER A 58 -3.76 7.71 -10.01
N GLY A 59 -2.60 7.94 -9.39
CA GLY A 59 -2.44 8.90 -8.31
C GLY A 59 -1.43 8.48 -7.26
N ILE A 60 -1.36 9.24 -6.17
CA ILE A 60 -0.39 9.00 -5.10
C ILE A 60 -0.97 8.01 -4.06
N TYR A 61 -0.19 6.99 -3.78
CA TYR A 61 -0.37 6.03 -2.70
C TYR A 61 0.78 6.18 -1.73
N GLU A 62 0.51 6.07 -0.43
CA GLU A 62 1.52 6.20 0.60
C GLU A 62 1.58 4.93 1.42
N CYS A 63 2.78 4.35 1.50
CA CYS A 63 3.11 3.28 2.41
C CYS A 63 3.63 3.89 3.71
N GLN A 64 3.07 3.49 4.84
CA GLN A 64 3.40 4.01 6.17
C GLN A 64 3.84 2.89 7.08
N VAL A 65 4.91 3.12 7.85
CA VAL A 65 5.36 2.21 8.90
C VAL A 65 5.08 2.85 10.26
N ASN A 66 4.51 2.10 11.20
CA ASN A 66 4.16 2.59 12.55
C ASN A 66 5.38 2.74 13.50
N THR A 67 6.46 3.34 13.02
CA THR A 67 7.62 3.73 13.83
C THR A 67 7.40 5.08 14.50
N GLU A 68 8.25 5.40 15.48
CA GLU A 68 8.37 6.73 16.07
C GLU A 68 9.82 7.21 15.84
N PRO A 69 10.05 8.28 15.04
CA PRO A 69 9.06 9.01 14.25
C PRO A 69 8.45 8.17 13.12
N LYS A 70 7.26 8.54 12.64
CA LYS A 70 6.60 7.86 11.52
C LYS A 70 7.47 7.89 10.27
N ILE A 71 7.59 6.74 9.62
CA ILE A 71 8.22 6.62 8.30
C ILE A 71 7.11 6.44 7.28
N ASN A 72 7.19 7.21 6.17
CA ASN A 72 6.26 7.11 5.06
C ASN A 72 6.98 7.21 3.72
N LEU A 73 6.47 6.50 2.72
CA LEU A 73 6.93 6.56 1.33
C LEU A 73 5.74 6.82 0.42
N ALA A 74 5.75 7.95 -0.28
CA ALA A 74 4.76 8.29 -1.29
C ALA A 74 5.19 7.77 -2.66
N VAL A 75 4.27 7.15 -3.38
CA VAL A 75 4.46 6.51 -4.67
C VAL A 75 3.37 6.97 -5.61
N TYR A 76 3.75 7.42 -6.81
CA TYR A 76 2.77 7.71 -7.85
C TYR A 76 2.54 6.45 -8.68
N LEU A 77 1.30 5.97 -8.72
CA LEU A 77 0.86 4.96 -9.67
C LEU A 77 0.38 5.67 -10.92
N ASP A 78 1.00 5.37 -12.05
CA ASP A 78 0.53 5.78 -13.36
C ASP A 78 -0.06 4.57 -14.09
N VAL A 79 -1.38 4.57 -14.27
CA VAL A 79 -2.06 3.54 -15.06
C VAL A 79 -2.29 4.10 -16.46
N THR A 80 -1.28 3.93 -17.30
CA THR A 80 -1.37 4.23 -18.72
C THR A 80 -2.09 3.06 -19.41
N GLY A 81 -3.33 3.28 -19.80
CA GLY A 81 -4.06 2.34 -20.67
C GLY A 81 -3.73 2.62 -22.14
N GLN A 82 -3.66 1.54 -22.92
CA GLN A 82 -3.49 1.47 -24.37
C GLN A 82 -4.57 2.23 -25.15
#